data_AF-G8QQ71-F1
#
_entry.id   AF-G8QQ71-F1
#
_cell.length_a   1.000
_cell.length_b   1.000
_cell.length_c   1.000
_cell.angle_alpha   90.00
_cell.angle_beta   90.00
_cell.angle_gamma   90.00
#
_symmetry.space_group_name_H-M   'P 1'
#
loop_
_entity.id
_entity.type
_entity.pdbx_description
1 polymer ?
#
loop_
_entity_poly.entity_id
_entity_poly.type
_entity_poly.pdbx_seq_one_letter_code
_entity_poly.pdbx_strand_id
1 'polypeptide(L)'
;MKRNSLLTCLVLLSSVALLVTGCSKEAVKSETEAAETVVKQVVAAPVPAKQAEPAKYADGIYFAMDDAFASSGWKETATVTVQGGKIVSADWNGVNSNGGADKKTFDKAGKYNMVKFGNAQADWSVQAAKAEAYLVSTQDPAKITYKDNEGHTDDIAGVSVHVSAFFNLAAKALSAGPVGRGPLADGVYFAIDEAYASSGWKDYVSLTVINGRIAGADWSGVNMANQDKKAFDKAGNYNMVKFGGAQADWYVQAEKAEAYLIANQDFAKLSYSDNEGHTDDIAGVSVHVGGFANLVGKALAAGPVAIGSYADGTYFASEDAFGSTGWKETVSLFVSNGRIVNVNWSGVNENGDDKKAYSADGSYGMVAIGKASAEWHVQAAAVENYLLSTQDPAKISYKDSEGHTDDIGGASIHVSSFFTLVNKALAAGVVKK
;
A
#
# COMPACT_ATOMS: atom_id res chain seq x y z
N MET A 1 -5.00 -66.09 -5.73
CA MET A 1 -6.42 -66.24 -6.16
C MET A 1 -6.83 -64.93 -6.81
N LYS A 2 -6.91 -64.87 -8.15
CA LYS A 2 -8.14 -64.89 -9.00
C LYS A 2 -9.11 -63.73 -8.69
N ARG A 3 -9.65 -62.90 -9.61
CA ARG A 3 -9.60 -62.74 -11.09
C ARG A 3 -10.41 -61.45 -11.45
N ASN A 4 -9.95 -60.67 -12.46
CA ASN A 4 -10.61 -60.04 -13.64
C ASN A 4 -12.10 -59.59 -13.62
N SER A 5 -12.66 -58.64 -14.41
CA SER A 5 -12.25 -57.63 -15.42
C SER A 5 -13.53 -56.92 -15.99
N LEU A 6 -13.31 -55.88 -16.84
CA LEU A 6 -14.16 -55.24 -17.90
C LEU A 6 -15.06 -54.06 -17.47
N LEU A 7 -14.99 -52.81 -17.98
CA LEU A 7 -14.56 -52.12 -19.23
C LEU A 7 -15.62 -52.04 -20.36
N THR A 8 -16.10 -50.83 -20.66
CA THR A 8 -16.48 -50.40 -22.03
C THR A 8 -16.46 -48.86 -22.21
N CYS A 9 -15.63 -48.39 -23.14
CA CYS A 9 -15.63 -47.06 -23.77
C CYS A 9 -16.36 -47.12 -25.12
N LEU A 10 -16.88 -45.99 -25.62
CA LEU A 10 -17.26 -45.84 -27.03
C LEU A 10 -16.83 -44.46 -27.55
N VAL A 11 -15.90 -44.47 -28.51
CA VAL A 11 -15.50 -43.38 -29.40
C VAL A 11 -15.81 -43.87 -30.81
N LEU A 12 -16.32 -43.00 -31.69
CA LEU A 12 -16.45 -43.31 -33.12
C LEU A 12 -16.03 -42.10 -33.96
N LEU A 13 -14.96 -42.34 -34.72
CA LEU A 13 -14.46 -41.61 -35.87
C LEU A 13 -15.25 -41.99 -37.13
N SER A 14 -15.40 -41.06 -38.07
CA SER A 14 -15.45 -41.42 -39.50
C SER A 14 -14.89 -40.29 -40.38
N SER A 15 -13.93 -40.69 -41.20
CA SER A 15 -13.13 -39.95 -42.17
C SER A 15 -13.64 -40.14 -43.61
N VAL A 16 -13.16 -39.32 -44.57
CA VAL A 16 -12.91 -39.52 -46.03
C VAL A 16 -13.10 -38.17 -46.76
N ALA A 17 -12.44 -37.76 -47.86
CA ALA A 17 -11.07 -37.80 -48.39
C ALA A 17 -11.04 -36.87 -49.66
N LEU A 18 -9.87 -36.29 -49.98
CA LEU A 18 -9.30 -36.02 -51.33
C LEU A 18 -9.76 -34.84 -52.26
N LEU A 19 -8.74 -34.04 -52.63
CA LEU A 19 -8.33 -33.50 -53.97
C LEU A 19 -8.85 -32.15 -54.56
N VAL A 20 -7.94 -31.15 -54.55
CA VAL A 20 -7.27 -30.44 -55.69
C VAL A 20 -8.06 -29.55 -56.69
N THR A 21 -7.61 -28.28 -56.76
CA THR A 21 -7.58 -27.26 -57.86
C THR A 21 -8.87 -26.61 -58.40
N GLY A 22 -8.77 -25.30 -58.70
CA GLY A 22 -9.52 -24.68 -59.80
C GLY A 22 -9.81 -23.18 -59.66
N CYS A 23 -9.09 -22.35 -60.40
CA CYS A 23 -9.26 -20.90 -60.53
C CYS A 23 -10.53 -20.45 -61.30
N SER A 24 -10.76 -19.13 -61.24
CA SER A 24 -11.37 -18.25 -62.26
C SER A 24 -12.90 -18.06 -62.19
N LYS A 25 -13.47 -16.85 -61.98
CA LYS A 25 -13.47 -15.53 -62.68
C LYS A 25 -14.69 -15.39 -63.62
N GLU A 26 -15.20 -14.16 -63.70
CA GLU A 26 -16.25 -13.61 -64.61
C GLU A 26 -17.71 -13.76 -64.12
N ALA A 27 -18.66 -12.86 -64.39
CA ALA A 27 -18.75 -11.60 -65.16
C ALA A 27 -20.02 -10.87 -64.66
N VAL A 28 -20.04 -9.54 -64.46
CA VAL A 28 -20.38 -8.48 -65.43
C VAL A 28 -21.84 -8.54 -65.94
N LYS A 29 -22.63 -7.49 -65.62
CA LYS A 29 -23.31 -6.55 -66.57
C LYS A 29 -24.32 -5.67 -65.82
N SER A 30 -24.13 -4.35 -65.87
CA SER A 30 -24.74 -3.38 -66.84
C SER A 30 -26.21 -3.10 -66.49
N GLU A 31 -26.75 -1.89 -66.53
CA GLU A 31 -26.39 -0.59 -67.13
C GLU A 31 -27.40 0.43 -66.55
N THR A 32 -26.99 1.61 -66.07
CA THR A 32 -27.13 2.96 -66.70
C THR A 32 -28.57 3.36 -67.10
N GLU A 33 -29.03 4.60 -67.05
CA GLU A 33 -28.44 5.93 -66.83
C GLU A 33 -29.60 6.94 -66.68
N ALA A 34 -29.35 8.07 -66.01
CA ALA A 34 -29.79 9.38 -66.52
C ALA A 34 -29.02 10.52 -65.81
N ALA A 35 -28.03 11.05 -66.54
CA ALA A 35 -27.62 12.43 -66.75
C ALA A 35 -27.39 13.43 -65.57
N GLU A 36 -26.23 14.08 -65.71
CA GLU A 36 -25.50 15.06 -64.89
C GLU A 36 -26.18 16.43 -64.66
N THR A 37 -25.77 17.09 -63.56
CA THR A 37 -25.50 18.54 -63.56
C THR A 37 -24.16 18.84 -62.87
N VAL A 38 -23.29 19.55 -63.58
CA VAL A 38 -21.92 19.91 -63.19
C VAL A 38 -21.92 21.16 -62.30
N VAL A 39 -21.28 21.09 -61.13
CA VAL A 39 -20.89 22.27 -60.34
C VAL A 39 -19.38 22.27 -60.19
N LYS A 40 -18.71 23.31 -60.72
CA LYS A 40 -17.26 23.51 -60.62
C LYS A 40 -16.85 23.71 -59.15
N GLN A 41 -16.15 22.74 -58.57
CA GLN A 41 -15.49 22.88 -57.28
C GLN A 41 -14.11 23.52 -57.49
N VAL A 42 -13.92 24.70 -56.90
CA VAL A 42 -12.64 25.40 -56.88
C VAL A 42 -11.71 24.62 -55.95
N VAL A 43 -10.64 24.04 -56.50
CA VAL A 43 -9.62 23.33 -55.73
C VAL A 43 -8.78 24.40 -55.01
N ALA A 44 -8.93 24.50 -53.69
CA ALA A 44 -8.05 25.32 -52.87
C ALA A 44 -6.63 24.74 -52.92
N ALA A 45 -5.64 25.60 -53.14
CA ALA A 45 -4.23 25.22 -53.12
C ALA A 45 -3.87 24.59 -51.76
N PRO A 46 -3.01 23.55 -51.73
CA PRO A 46 -2.58 22.94 -50.48
C PRO A 46 -1.85 23.97 -49.63
N VAL A 47 -2.39 24.23 -48.44
CA VAL A 47 -1.68 24.98 -47.39
C VAL A 47 -0.40 24.20 -47.09
N PRO A 48 0.80 24.81 -47.19
CA PRO A 48 2.03 24.10 -46.88
C PRO A 48 1.96 23.60 -45.44
N ALA A 49 2.08 22.27 -45.27
CA ALA A 49 2.16 21.64 -43.97
C ALA A 49 3.30 22.30 -43.20
N LYS A 50 2.98 22.94 -42.07
CA LYS A 50 3.96 23.48 -41.14
C LYS A 50 4.93 22.35 -40.81
N GLN A 51 6.18 22.49 -41.25
CA GLN A 51 7.26 21.56 -40.98
C GLN A 51 7.28 21.33 -39.47
N ALA A 52 7.01 20.09 -39.03
CA ALA A 52 7.01 19.76 -37.61
C ALA A 52 8.42 20.01 -37.07
N GLU A 53 8.52 20.92 -36.09
CA GLU A 53 9.76 21.09 -35.34
C GLU A 53 10.18 19.72 -34.77
N PRO A 54 11.49 19.40 -34.73
CA PRO A 54 11.95 18.15 -34.16
C PRO A 54 11.44 18.01 -32.72
N ALA A 55 10.79 16.88 -32.42
CA ALA A 55 10.29 16.56 -31.09
C ALA A 55 11.42 16.64 -30.06
N LYS A 56 11.25 17.45 -29.02
CA LYS A 56 12.26 17.66 -27.97
C LYS A 56 12.49 16.40 -27.13
N TYR A 57 11.43 15.63 -26.91
CA TYR A 57 11.43 14.42 -26.09
C TYR A 57 10.80 13.26 -26.87
N ALA A 58 11.21 12.03 -26.57
CA ALA A 58 10.53 10.84 -27.09
C ALA A 58 9.15 10.68 -26.44
N ASP A 59 8.19 10.12 -27.15
CA ASP A 59 6.88 9.83 -26.58
C ASP A 59 6.98 8.73 -25.52
N GLY A 60 6.20 8.86 -24.45
CA GLY A 60 6.16 7.88 -23.36
C GLY A 60 5.98 8.50 -21.98
N ILE A 61 6.04 7.64 -20.97
CA ILE A 61 5.96 8.02 -19.56
C ILE A 61 7.36 8.02 -18.97
N TYR A 62 7.72 9.11 -18.32
CA TYR A 62 8.98 9.35 -17.65
C TYR A 62 8.73 9.38 -16.15
N PHE A 63 9.67 8.87 -15.37
CA PHE A 63 9.54 8.81 -13.92
C PHE A 63 10.89 9.05 -13.25
N ALA A 64 10.90 9.85 -12.19
CA ALA A 64 12.02 9.98 -11.28
C ALA A 64 11.54 10.14 -9.85
N MET A 65 12.42 9.80 -8.93
CA MET A 65 12.23 9.95 -7.49
C MET A 65 13.52 10.46 -6.85
N ASP A 66 13.37 11.09 -5.69
CA ASP A 66 14.49 11.46 -4.85
C ASP A 66 15.25 10.20 -4.39
N ASP A 67 16.54 10.35 -4.15
CA ASP A 67 17.40 9.22 -3.76
C ASP A 67 17.26 8.88 -2.26
N ALA A 68 16.77 9.82 -1.44
CA ALA A 68 16.60 9.65 0.01
C ALA A 68 15.34 10.36 0.51
N PHE A 69 14.81 9.90 1.66
CA PHE A 69 13.73 10.59 2.36
C PHE A 69 14.23 11.91 2.97
N ALA A 70 13.43 12.97 2.86
CA ALA A 70 13.67 14.20 3.60
C ALA A 70 13.41 14.01 5.10
N SER A 71 13.81 14.98 5.92
CA SER A 71 13.55 15.00 7.37
C SER A 71 12.06 14.98 7.73
N SER A 72 11.19 15.35 6.78
CA SER A 72 9.74 15.24 6.90
C SER A 72 9.21 13.80 6.81
N GLY A 73 10.07 12.84 6.46
CA GLY A 73 9.71 11.46 6.14
C GLY A 73 9.13 11.27 4.74
N TRP A 74 9.01 12.33 3.94
CA TRP A 74 8.55 12.25 2.55
C TRP A 74 9.72 12.22 1.57
N LYS A 75 9.55 11.46 0.49
CA LYS A 75 10.47 11.37 -0.65
C LYS A 75 9.67 11.68 -1.90
N GLU A 76 10.06 12.72 -2.64
CA GLU A 76 9.25 13.21 -3.76
C GLU A 76 9.46 12.34 -5.01
N THR A 77 8.45 12.38 -5.89
CA THR A 77 8.43 11.68 -7.19
C THR A 77 7.84 12.60 -8.25
N ALA A 78 8.29 12.46 -9.49
CA ALA A 78 7.69 13.12 -10.65
C ALA A 78 7.41 12.10 -11.76
N THR A 79 6.16 12.07 -12.24
CA THR A 79 5.77 11.33 -13.45
C THR A 79 5.45 12.33 -14.55
N VAL A 80 6.06 12.22 -15.73
CA VAL A 80 5.82 13.13 -16.86
C VAL A 80 5.40 12.30 -18.08
N THR A 81 4.31 12.67 -18.75
CA THR A 81 3.88 12.02 -19.99
C THR A 81 4.20 12.92 -21.17
N VAL A 82 4.86 12.37 -22.18
CA VAL A 82 5.15 13.03 -23.45
C VAL A 82 4.35 12.37 -24.57
N GLN A 83 3.68 13.17 -25.39
CA GLN A 83 2.98 12.74 -26.61
C GLN A 83 3.23 13.76 -27.74
N GLY A 84 3.53 13.27 -28.93
CA GLY A 84 3.90 14.14 -30.06
C GLY A 84 5.10 15.02 -29.77
N GLY A 85 6.05 14.55 -28.94
CA GLY A 85 7.23 15.30 -28.54
C GLY A 85 7.01 16.40 -27.51
N LYS A 86 5.80 16.52 -26.94
CA LYS A 86 5.41 17.54 -25.97
C LYS A 86 5.00 16.92 -24.64
N ILE A 87 5.34 17.59 -23.55
CA ILE A 87 4.83 17.27 -22.21
C ILE A 87 3.33 17.53 -22.21
N VAL A 88 2.52 16.48 -22.05
CA VAL A 88 1.05 16.57 -21.99
C VAL A 88 0.50 16.41 -20.58
N SER A 89 1.27 15.80 -19.67
CA SER A 89 0.93 15.73 -18.26
C SER A 89 2.17 15.70 -17.39
N ALA A 90 2.04 16.19 -16.17
CA ALA A 90 3.01 16.00 -15.10
C ALA A 90 2.25 15.67 -13.81
N ASP A 91 2.81 14.82 -12.98
CA ASP A 91 2.29 14.44 -11.67
C ASP A 91 3.44 14.53 -10.66
N TRP A 92 3.39 15.54 -9.81
CA TRP A 92 4.23 15.66 -8.63
C TRP A 92 3.56 14.94 -7.47
N ASN A 93 4.27 13.98 -6.89
CA ASN A 93 3.79 13.16 -5.80
C ASN A 93 4.93 12.84 -4.82
N GLY A 94 4.68 11.98 -3.84
CA GLY A 94 5.72 11.48 -2.95
C GLY A 94 5.28 10.24 -2.17
N VAL A 95 6.26 9.55 -1.61
CA VAL A 95 6.07 8.39 -0.73
C VAL A 95 6.57 8.71 0.67
N ASN A 96 5.98 8.09 1.70
CA ASN A 96 6.38 8.28 3.09
C ASN A 96 7.23 7.11 3.61
N SER A 97 8.15 7.39 4.53
CA SER A 97 9.02 6.38 5.16
C SER A 97 8.26 5.34 5.99
N ASN A 98 7.03 5.65 6.40
CA ASN A 98 6.14 4.76 7.15
C ASN A 98 5.11 4.08 6.22
N GLY A 99 5.36 4.09 4.90
CA GLY A 99 4.44 3.55 3.90
C GLY A 99 3.14 4.35 3.78
N GLY A 100 2.06 3.67 3.41
CA GLY A 100 0.74 4.26 3.27
C GLY A 100 0.53 5.05 1.96
N ALA A 101 -0.48 5.90 1.97
CA ALA A 101 -0.91 6.67 0.80
C ALA A 101 0.20 7.58 0.26
N ASP A 102 0.24 7.73 -1.06
CA ASP A 102 1.05 8.75 -1.69
C ASP A 102 0.65 10.16 -1.20
N LYS A 103 1.59 11.10 -1.29
CA LYS A 103 1.46 12.44 -0.70
C LYS A 103 0.22 13.17 -1.19
N LYS A 104 -0.11 13.04 -2.48
CA LYS A 104 -1.28 13.70 -3.07
C LYS A 104 -2.58 13.10 -2.54
N THR A 105 -2.68 11.77 -2.43
CA THR A 105 -3.83 11.08 -1.81
C THR A 105 -3.95 11.41 -0.33
N PHE A 106 -2.84 11.44 0.41
CA PHE A 106 -2.81 11.76 1.83
C PHE A 106 -3.25 13.20 2.13
N ASP A 107 -2.80 14.16 1.32
CA ASP A 107 -3.20 15.57 1.41
C ASP A 107 -4.69 15.76 1.07
N LYS A 108 -5.17 15.16 -0.03
CA LYS A 108 -6.60 15.21 -0.42
C LYS A 108 -7.53 14.59 0.61
N ALA A 109 -7.05 13.62 1.40
CA ALA A 109 -7.77 13.06 2.53
C ALA A 109 -7.78 13.98 3.77
N GLY A 110 -7.21 15.18 3.68
CA GLY A 110 -7.12 16.14 4.78
C GLY A 110 -6.15 15.71 5.88
N LYS A 111 -5.21 14.80 5.59
CA LYS A 111 -4.27 14.28 6.61
C LYS A 111 -2.95 15.04 6.64
N TYR A 112 -2.55 15.70 5.55
CA TYR A 112 -1.30 16.46 5.50
C TYR A 112 -1.39 17.84 6.19
N ASN A 113 -2.55 18.50 6.12
CA ASN A 113 -2.92 19.66 6.95
C ASN A 113 -1.97 20.87 6.92
N MET A 114 -1.32 21.15 5.79
CA MET A 114 -0.40 22.30 5.68
C MET A 114 -1.08 23.66 5.83
N VAL A 115 -2.34 23.82 5.43
CA VAL A 115 -3.09 25.07 5.67
C VAL A 115 -3.41 25.23 7.15
N LYS A 116 -3.94 24.16 7.76
CA LYS A 116 -4.41 24.17 9.15
C LYS A 116 -3.27 24.39 10.16
N PHE A 117 -2.08 23.83 9.91
CA PHE A 117 -0.97 23.87 10.87
C PHE A 117 0.27 24.62 10.38
N GLY A 118 0.41 24.87 9.07
CA GLY A 118 1.61 25.46 8.47
C GLY A 118 1.44 26.87 7.90
N ASN A 119 0.27 27.51 8.07
CA ASN A 119 -0.07 28.80 7.45
C ASN A 119 0.16 28.83 5.93
N ALA A 120 0.10 27.68 5.27
CA ALA A 120 0.27 27.59 3.82
C ALA A 120 -0.93 28.24 3.10
N GLN A 121 -0.68 28.76 1.89
CA GLN A 121 -1.71 29.47 1.11
C GLN A 121 -2.83 28.54 0.61
N ALA A 122 -2.54 27.26 0.43
CA ALA A 122 -3.46 26.23 -0.01
C ALA A 122 -2.94 24.85 0.38
N ASP A 123 -3.76 23.81 0.25
CA ASP A 123 -3.33 22.43 0.45
C ASP A 123 -2.23 22.05 -0.55
N TRP A 124 -1.38 21.10 -0.17
CA TRP A 124 -0.18 20.78 -0.94
C TRP A 124 -0.52 20.31 -2.35
N SER A 125 -1.56 19.49 -2.50
CA SER A 125 -2.02 18.97 -3.79
C SER A 125 -2.53 20.07 -4.72
N VAL A 126 -3.12 21.14 -4.17
CA VAL A 126 -3.56 22.31 -4.96
C VAL A 126 -2.35 23.07 -5.48
N GLN A 127 -1.31 23.24 -4.66
CA GLN A 127 -0.09 23.91 -5.06
C GLN A 127 0.72 23.06 -6.05
N ALA A 128 0.77 21.74 -5.84
CA ALA A 128 1.42 20.80 -6.75
C ALA A 128 0.78 20.82 -8.16
N ALA A 129 -0.55 20.85 -8.23
CA ALA A 129 -1.27 20.96 -9.51
C ALA A 129 -0.91 22.24 -10.30
N LYS A 130 -0.64 23.35 -9.60
CA LYS A 130 -0.17 24.58 -10.26
C LYS A 130 1.25 24.44 -10.80
N ALA A 131 2.14 23.78 -10.04
CA ALA A 131 3.51 23.50 -10.50
C ALA A 131 3.51 22.57 -11.72
N GLU A 132 2.68 21.53 -11.70
CA GLU A 132 2.47 20.60 -12.82
C GLU A 132 1.98 21.33 -14.07
N ALA A 133 0.93 22.16 -13.93
CA ALA A 133 0.40 22.96 -15.03
C ALA A 133 1.45 23.94 -15.59
N TYR A 134 2.29 24.52 -14.72
CA TYR A 134 3.38 25.38 -15.15
C TYR A 134 4.40 24.62 -16.00
N LEU A 135 4.84 23.44 -15.59
CA LEU A 135 5.75 22.59 -16.39
C LEU A 135 5.13 22.20 -17.73
N VAL A 136 3.85 21.81 -17.75
CA VAL A 136 3.12 21.51 -19.00
C VAL A 136 3.03 22.76 -19.89
N SER A 137 2.88 23.96 -19.34
CA SER A 137 2.82 25.18 -20.15
C SER A 137 4.18 25.60 -20.71
N THR A 138 5.26 25.39 -19.95
CA THR A 138 6.61 25.84 -20.28
C THR A 138 7.40 24.86 -21.12
N GLN A 139 7.04 23.57 -21.09
CA GLN A 139 7.69 22.48 -21.84
C GLN A 139 9.19 22.29 -21.51
N ASP A 140 9.64 22.89 -20.41
CA ASP A 140 11.05 22.90 -20.02
C ASP A 140 11.19 23.00 -18.50
N PRO A 141 11.70 21.94 -17.83
CA PRO A 141 11.88 21.96 -16.40
C PRO A 141 12.94 22.96 -15.91
N ALA A 142 13.82 23.45 -16.78
CA ALA A 142 14.79 24.50 -16.44
C ALA A 142 14.21 25.92 -16.56
N LYS A 143 13.01 26.08 -17.11
CA LYS A 143 12.36 27.39 -17.29
C LYS A 143 11.59 27.79 -16.03
N ILE A 144 12.31 27.93 -14.93
CA ILE A 144 11.79 28.40 -13.64
C ILE A 144 12.90 29.12 -12.87
N THR A 145 12.52 30.13 -12.08
CA THR A 145 13.41 30.89 -11.21
C THR A 145 13.05 30.64 -9.74
N TYR A 146 14.07 30.59 -8.89
CA TYR A 146 13.91 30.45 -7.45
C TYR A 146 14.33 31.72 -6.73
N LYS A 147 13.54 32.14 -5.74
CA LYS A 147 13.82 33.35 -4.93
C LYS A 147 14.65 33.08 -3.69
N ASP A 148 14.83 31.81 -3.34
CA ASP A 148 15.66 31.35 -2.24
C ASP A 148 16.25 29.97 -2.52
N ASN A 149 17.15 29.52 -1.64
CA ASN A 149 17.83 28.23 -1.74
C ASN A 149 16.94 27.04 -1.37
N GLU A 150 15.79 27.29 -0.74
CA GLU A 150 14.81 26.24 -0.43
C GLU A 150 14.03 25.85 -1.69
N GLY A 151 13.95 26.75 -2.67
CA GLY A 151 13.33 26.50 -3.97
C GLY A 151 11.92 27.06 -4.08
N HIS A 152 11.60 28.11 -3.33
CA HIS A 152 10.38 28.89 -3.55
C HIS A 152 10.50 29.71 -4.83
N THR A 153 9.36 30.02 -5.45
CA THR A 153 9.29 30.75 -6.72
C THR A 153 8.15 31.77 -6.69
N ASP A 154 8.28 32.84 -7.47
CA ASP A 154 7.19 33.76 -7.78
C ASP A 154 6.67 33.58 -9.22
N ASP A 155 7.27 32.67 -10.01
CA ASP A 155 6.84 32.39 -11.39
C ASP A 155 5.47 31.69 -11.45
N ILE A 156 5.02 31.12 -10.33
CA ILE A 156 3.80 30.34 -10.21
C ILE A 156 2.87 30.98 -9.18
N ALA A 157 1.85 31.68 -9.66
CA ALA A 157 0.94 32.43 -8.80
C ALA A 157 0.20 31.56 -7.77
N GLY A 158 0.32 31.93 -6.49
CA GLY A 158 -0.33 31.23 -5.38
C GLY A 158 0.25 29.85 -5.10
N VAL A 159 1.54 29.67 -5.34
CA VAL A 159 2.37 28.57 -4.82
C VAL A 159 3.31 29.15 -3.78
N SER A 160 3.36 28.49 -2.63
CA SER A 160 4.14 28.86 -1.43
C SER A 160 5.03 27.72 -0.92
N VAL A 161 4.92 26.52 -1.48
CA VAL A 161 5.83 25.40 -1.20
C VAL A 161 7.10 25.50 -2.06
N HIS A 162 8.18 24.86 -1.62
CA HIS A 162 9.36 24.68 -2.45
C HIS A 162 9.03 23.75 -3.63
N VAL A 163 9.24 24.22 -4.86
CA VAL A 163 8.95 23.43 -6.07
C VAL A 163 10.21 22.90 -6.75
N SER A 164 11.39 23.28 -6.26
CA SER A 164 12.69 22.86 -6.81
C SER A 164 12.80 21.33 -6.96
N ALA A 165 12.36 20.57 -5.95
CA ALA A 165 12.35 19.11 -6.00
C ALA A 165 11.58 18.58 -7.22
N PHE A 166 10.37 19.10 -7.48
CA PHE A 166 9.57 18.69 -8.64
C PHE A 166 10.27 18.96 -9.98
N PHE A 167 10.79 20.17 -10.18
CA PHE A 167 11.43 20.53 -11.45
C PHE A 167 12.75 19.78 -11.65
N ASN A 168 13.53 19.56 -10.60
CA ASN A 168 14.75 18.73 -10.64
C ASN A 168 14.41 17.28 -11.00
N LEU A 169 13.37 16.70 -10.40
CA LEU A 169 12.92 15.35 -10.72
C LEU A 169 12.35 15.25 -12.13
N ALA A 170 11.59 16.23 -12.60
CA ALA A 170 11.13 16.26 -13.99
C ALA A 170 12.31 16.31 -14.98
N ALA A 171 13.34 17.11 -14.71
CA ALA A 171 14.57 17.14 -15.51
C ALA A 171 15.33 15.81 -15.48
N LYS A 172 15.49 15.20 -14.29
CA LYS A 172 16.09 13.88 -14.10
C LYS A 172 15.33 12.81 -14.91
N ALA A 173 14.00 12.81 -14.81
CA ALA A 173 13.14 11.87 -15.53
C ALA A 173 13.29 12.03 -17.05
N LEU A 174 13.12 13.24 -17.58
CA LEU A 174 13.22 13.53 -19.02
C LEU A 174 14.59 13.18 -19.59
N SER A 175 15.67 13.40 -18.82
CA SER A 175 17.04 13.04 -19.22
C SER A 175 17.29 11.53 -19.25
N ALA A 176 16.61 10.77 -18.39
CA ALA A 176 16.74 9.31 -18.34
C ALA A 176 16.02 8.57 -19.48
N GLY A 177 15.06 9.24 -20.14
CA GLY A 177 14.22 8.64 -21.17
C GLY A 177 12.94 8.00 -20.63
N PRO A 178 12.02 7.59 -21.51
CA PRO A 178 10.74 7.02 -21.10
C PRO A 178 10.91 5.62 -20.50
N VAL A 179 10.25 5.38 -19.37
CA VAL A 179 10.25 4.10 -18.63
C VAL A 179 8.93 3.32 -18.76
N GLY A 180 7.92 3.93 -19.37
CA GLY A 180 6.57 3.36 -19.49
C GLY A 180 5.84 3.26 -18.14
N ARG A 181 4.72 2.54 -18.13
CA ARG A 181 3.96 2.23 -16.92
C ARG A 181 4.24 0.80 -16.47
N GLY A 182 4.42 0.59 -15.17
CA GLY A 182 4.54 -0.76 -14.61
C GLY A 182 3.19 -1.51 -14.56
N PRO A 183 3.21 -2.80 -14.20
CA PRO A 183 2.03 -3.65 -14.27
C PRO A 183 1.05 -3.50 -13.10
N LEU A 184 1.46 -2.83 -12.02
CA LEU A 184 0.65 -2.70 -10.81
C LEU A 184 -0.38 -1.58 -10.93
N ALA A 185 -1.47 -1.68 -10.17
CA ALA A 185 -2.38 -0.56 -9.97
C ALA A 185 -1.73 0.44 -8.98
N ASP A 186 -1.89 1.73 -9.21
CA ASP A 186 -1.38 2.72 -8.26
C ASP A 186 -2.20 2.68 -6.97
N GLY A 187 -1.53 2.91 -5.83
CA GLY A 187 -2.17 2.89 -4.52
C GLY A 187 -1.32 2.22 -3.44
N VAL A 188 -1.96 1.97 -2.30
CA VAL A 188 -1.32 1.38 -1.12
C VAL A 188 -1.59 -0.10 -1.08
N TYR A 189 -0.58 -0.93 -0.89
CA TYR A 189 -0.74 -2.36 -0.64
C TYR A 189 -0.30 -2.66 0.78
N PHE A 190 -1.01 -3.55 1.48
CA PHE A 190 -0.71 -3.86 2.87
C PHE A 190 -0.90 -5.35 3.15
N ALA A 191 0.02 -5.93 3.91
CA ALA A 191 -0.15 -7.24 4.52
C ALA A 191 0.50 -7.24 5.91
N ILE A 192 -0.09 -8.02 6.81
CA ILE A 192 0.45 -8.30 8.14
C ILE A 192 0.36 -9.80 8.35
N ASP A 193 1.27 -10.38 9.12
CA ASP A 193 1.17 -11.77 9.53
C ASP A 193 -0.17 -12.05 10.21
N GLU A 194 -0.59 -13.32 10.29
CA GLU A 194 -1.88 -13.65 10.93
C GLU A 194 -1.73 -13.73 12.46
N ALA A 195 -0.57 -14.18 12.93
CA ALA A 195 -0.26 -14.39 14.34
C ALA A 195 1.08 -13.76 14.71
N TYR A 196 1.27 -13.51 16.01
CA TYR A 196 2.58 -13.13 16.54
C TYR A 196 3.54 -14.32 16.44
N ALA A 197 4.76 -14.07 15.97
CA ALA A 197 5.82 -15.05 16.03
C ALA A 197 6.26 -15.29 17.50
N SER A 198 7.06 -16.33 17.73
CA SER A 198 7.65 -16.62 19.05
C SER A 198 8.51 -15.47 19.60
N SER A 199 8.98 -14.57 18.72
CA SER A 199 9.67 -13.33 19.09
C SER A 199 8.74 -12.28 19.74
N GLY A 200 7.42 -12.49 19.73
CA GLY A 200 6.43 -11.53 20.18
C GLY A 200 6.09 -10.43 19.17
N TRP A 201 6.61 -10.53 17.94
CA TRP A 201 6.37 -9.58 16.86
C TRP A 201 5.52 -10.21 15.75
N LYS A 202 4.64 -9.40 15.18
CA LYS A 202 3.80 -9.71 14.02
C LYS A 202 4.25 -8.77 12.89
N ASP A 203 4.99 -9.29 11.92
CA ASP A 203 5.61 -8.45 10.90
C ASP A 203 4.55 -7.99 9.87
N TYR A 204 4.75 -6.82 9.29
CA TYR A 204 3.87 -6.23 8.27
C TYR A 204 4.68 -5.56 7.17
N VAL A 205 4.04 -5.40 6.00
CA VAL A 205 4.52 -4.56 4.90
C VAL A 205 3.46 -3.55 4.47
N SER A 206 3.87 -2.32 4.23
CA SER A 206 3.10 -1.31 3.50
C SER A 206 3.88 -0.88 2.26
N LEU A 207 3.27 -1.00 1.07
CA LEU A 207 3.87 -0.60 -0.20
C LEU A 207 3.08 0.56 -0.79
N THR A 208 3.78 1.55 -1.36
CA THR A 208 3.19 2.61 -2.15
C THR A 208 3.57 2.43 -3.61
N VAL A 209 2.56 2.23 -4.47
CA VAL A 209 2.75 2.05 -5.92
C VAL A 209 2.41 3.35 -6.65
N ILE A 210 3.37 3.82 -7.46
CA ILE A 210 3.24 5.01 -8.33
C ILE A 210 3.74 4.64 -9.73
N ASN A 211 3.01 5.06 -10.77
CA ASN A 211 3.28 4.71 -12.16
C ASN A 211 3.38 3.19 -12.41
N GLY A 212 2.55 2.42 -11.69
CA GLY A 212 2.49 0.97 -11.73
C GLY A 212 3.72 0.24 -11.19
N ARG A 213 4.56 0.94 -10.42
CA ARG A 213 5.81 0.42 -9.81
C ARG A 213 5.83 0.69 -8.31
N ILE A 214 6.46 -0.19 -7.55
CA ILE A 214 6.68 0.02 -6.12
C ILE A 214 7.65 1.19 -5.96
N ALA A 215 7.16 2.32 -5.44
CA ALA A 215 7.92 3.55 -5.23
C ALA A 215 8.32 3.73 -3.75
N GLY A 216 7.54 3.15 -2.84
CA GLY A 216 7.79 3.11 -1.39
C GLY A 216 7.51 1.74 -0.81
N ALA A 217 8.27 1.38 0.23
CA ALA A 217 8.10 0.15 0.99
C ALA A 217 8.44 0.43 2.46
N ASP A 218 7.60 -0.04 3.37
CA ASP A 218 7.82 -0.05 4.82
C ASP A 218 7.60 -1.47 5.33
N TRP A 219 8.69 -2.15 5.68
CA TRP A 219 8.72 -3.42 6.39
C TRP A 219 9.01 -3.15 7.87
N SER A 220 8.06 -3.55 8.71
CA SER A 220 8.19 -3.45 10.16
C SER A 220 7.42 -4.61 10.82
N GLY A 221 7.10 -4.46 12.08
CA GLY A 221 6.22 -5.36 12.81
C GLY A 221 5.58 -4.67 14.00
N VAL A 222 4.60 -5.32 14.60
CA VAL A 222 3.97 -4.84 15.83
C VAL A 222 4.10 -5.88 16.93
N ASN A 223 4.39 -5.43 18.15
CA ASN A 223 4.36 -6.30 19.34
C ASN A 223 2.96 -6.33 19.96
N MET A 224 2.77 -7.09 21.05
CA MET A 224 1.46 -7.19 21.73
C MET A 224 0.95 -5.85 22.32
N ALA A 225 1.83 -4.88 22.53
CA ALA A 225 1.45 -3.52 22.90
C ALA A 225 1.12 -2.64 21.68
N ASN A 226 1.17 -3.19 20.45
CA ASN A 226 1.14 -2.49 19.16
C ASN A 226 2.20 -1.40 19.00
N GLN A 227 3.36 -1.55 19.65
CA GLN A 227 4.50 -0.70 19.32
C GLN A 227 5.06 -1.14 17.97
N ASP A 228 5.33 -0.18 17.10
CA ASP A 228 5.99 -0.41 15.81
C ASP A 228 7.47 -0.78 16.00
N LYS A 229 7.90 -1.88 15.37
CA LYS A 229 9.23 -2.51 15.51
C LYS A 229 10.34 -1.61 15.03
N LYS A 230 10.21 -1.04 13.82
CA LYS A 230 11.21 -0.15 13.24
C LYS A 230 11.43 1.07 14.13
N ALA A 231 10.35 1.69 14.60
CA ALA A 231 10.43 2.84 15.49
C ALA A 231 10.80 2.47 16.94
N PHE A 232 10.55 1.24 17.39
CA PHE A 232 11.01 0.71 18.68
C PHE A 232 12.53 0.45 18.67
N ASP A 233 13.04 -0.10 17.57
CA ASP A 233 14.46 -0.35 17.34
C ASP A 233 15.25 0.95 17.13
N LYS A 234 14.75 1.89 16.32
CA LYS A 234 15.34 3.24 16.18
C LYS A 234 15.46 4.00 17.51
N ALA A 235 14.61 3.69 18.49
CA ALA A 235 14.68 4.24 19.84
C ALA A 235 15.67 3.51 20.76
N GLY A 236 16.37 2.48 20.26
CA GLY A 236 17.35 1.69 20.99
C GLY A 236 16.75 0.62 21.89
N ASN A 237 15.48 0.24 21.69
CA ASN A 237 14.81 -0.71 22.59
C ASN A 237 14.90 -2.18 22.13
N TYR A 238 15.18 -2.45 20.86
CA TYR A 238 15.26 -3.82 20.34
C TYR A 238 16.64 -4.47 20.51
N ASN A 239 17.72 -3.67 20.37
CA ASN A 239 19.08 -4.02 20.79
C ASN A 239 19.70 -5.28 20.14
N MET A 240 19.39 -5.59 18.88
CA MET A 240 19.95 -6.76 18.18
C MET A 240 21.47 -6.69 17.99
N VAL A 241 22.07 -5.51 17.81
CA VAL A 241 23.53 -5.37 17.75
C VAL A 241 24.14 -5.62 19.13
N LYS A 242 23.61 -4.91 20.14
CA LYS A 242 24.16 -4.90 21.50
C LYS A 242 24.10 -6.27 22.17
N PHE A 243 23.05 -7.05 21.95
CA PHE A 243 22.83 -8.33 22.63
C PHE A 243 22.81 -9.55 21.70
N GLY A 244 22.52 -9.36 20.41
CA GLY A 244 22.39 -10.45 19.44
C GLY A 244 23.61 -10.66 18.53
N GLY A 245 24.63 -9.80 18.62
CA GLY A 245 25.82 -9.89 17.75
C GLY A 245 25.53 -9.58 16.28
N ALA A 246 24.40 -8.97 15.97
CA ALA A 246 24.04 -8.57 14.62
C ALA A 246 24.98 -7.47 14.09
N GLN A 247 25.19 -7.45 12.76
CA GLN A 247 26.08 -6.47 12.12
C GLN A 247 25.53 -5.04 12.13
N ALA A 248 24.19 -4.90 12.20
CA ALA A 248 23.49 -3.63 12.23
C ALA A 248 22.14 -3.80 12.95
N ASP A 249 21.56 -2.69 13.41
CA ASP A 249 20.22 -2.69 13.99
C ASP A 249 19.20 -3.16 12.96
N TRP A 250 18.10 -3.75 13.43
CA TRP A 250 17.10 -4.38 12.58
C TRP A 250 16.51 -3.38 11.58
N TYR A 251 16.21 -2.15 12.02
CA TYR A 251 15.65 -1.11 11.15
C TYR A 251 16.56 -0.76 9.97
N VAL A 252 17.89 -0.75 10.20
CA VAL A 252 18.88 -0.46 9.14
C VAL A 252 18.87 -1.57 8.10
N GLN A 253 18.74 -2.81 8.55
CA GLN A 253 18.68 -3.96 7.65
C GLN A 253 17.35 -4.02 6.89
N ALA A 254 16.23 -3.67 7.53
CA ALA A 254 14.92 -3.55 6.88
C ALA A 254 14.93 -2.48 5.78
N GLU A 255 15.51 -1.30 6.05
CA GLU A 255 15.64 -0.22 5.06
C GLU A 255 16.47 -0.65 3.83
N LYS A 256 17.50 -1.48 4.01
CA LYS A 256 18.25 -2.07 2.89
C LYS A 256 17.41 -3.05 2.08
N ALA A 257 16.61 -3.89 2.75
CA ALA A 257 15.71 -4.82 2.07
C ALA A 257 14.61 -4.07 1.28
N GLU A 258 14.06 -3.00 1.84
CA GLU A 258 13.11 -2.12 1.17
C GLU A 258 13.70 -1.44 -0.07
N ALA A 259 14.93 -0.91 0.06
CA ALA A 259 15.64 -0.32 -1.08
C ALA A 259 15.88 -1.36 -2.19
N TYR A 260 16.24 -2.59 -1.82
CA TYR A 260 16.38 -3.70 -2.77
C TYR A 260 15.05 -4.03 -3.48
N LEU A 261 13.90 -3.98 -2.78
CA LEU A 261 12.56 -4.14 -3.38
C LEU A 261 12.25 -3.05 -4.37
N ILE A 262 12.47 -1.81 -4.00
CA ILE A 262 12.20 -0.66 -4.86
C ILE A 262 13.07 -0.73 -6.13
N ALA A 263 14.34 -1.14 -6.01
CA ALA A 263 15.22 -1.26 -7.16
C ALA A 263 14.84 -2.43 -8.10
N ASN A 264 14.48 -3.58 -7.56
CA ASN A 264 14.30 -4.81 -8.34
C ASN A 264 12.85 -5.11 -8.73
N GLN A 265 11.86 -4.51 -8.05
CA GLN A 265 10.42 -4.63 -8.31
C GLN A 265 9.82 -6.04 -8.17
N ASP A 266 10.63 -7.06 -7.87
CA ASP A 266 10.21 -8.46 -7.85
C ASP A 266 11.03 -9.25 -6.81
N PHE A 267 10.41 -9.57 -5.69
CA PHE A 267 11.02 -10.32 -4.59
C PHE A 267 10.96 -11.83 -4.78
N ALA A 268 10.18 -12.33 -5.75
CA ALA A 268 10.16 -13.76 -6.04
C ALA A 268 11.50 -14.26 -6.64
N LYS A 269 12.38 -13.33 -7.03
CA LYS A 269 13.72 -13.62 -7.59
C LYS A 269 14.83 -13.69 -6.56
N LEU A 270 14.54 -13.42 -5.29
CA LEU A 270 15.54 -13.46 -4.23
C LEU A 270 16.00 -14.90 -3.99
N SER A 271 17.31 -15.10 -3.90
CA SER A 271 17.92 -16.38 -3.55
C SER A 271 18.12 -16.46 -2.04
N TYR A 272 17.77 -17.60 -1.44
CA TYR A 272 17.96 -17.83 0.00
C TYR A 272 19.17 -18.72 0.27
N SER A 273 20.00 -18.33 1.24
CA SER A 273 21.19 -19.08 1.66
C SER A 273 20.85 -20.24 2.61
N ASP A 274 19.66 -20.21 3.21
CA ASP A 274 19.16 -21.26 4.10
C ASP A 274 17.61 -21.31 4.13
N ASN A 275 17.08 -22.26 4.90
CA ASN A 275 15.63 -22.46 5.06
C ASN A 275 14.98 -21.43 6.00
N GLU A 276 15.77 -20.64 6.71
CA GLU A 276 15.25 -19.57 7.58
C GLU A 276 15.00 -18.29 6.78
N GLY A 277 15.48 -18.24 5.53
CA GLY A 277 15.21 -17.14 4.60
C GLY A 277 16.24 -16.02 4.68
N HIS A 278 17.48 -16.32 5.07
CA HIS A 278 18.60 -15.39 4.86
C HIS A 278 18.98 -15.31 3.39
N THR A 279 19.65 -14.23 2.98
CA THR A 279 20.09 -14.01 1.60
C THR A 279 21.43 -13.31 1.56
N ASP A 280 22.24 -13.64 0.56
CA ASP A 280 23.46 -12.90 0.22
C ASP A 280 23.22 -11.86 -0.90
N ASP A 281 22.02 -11.81 -1.49
CA ASP A 281 21.68 -10.89 -2.58
C ASP A 281 21.62 -9.43 -2.10
N ILE A 282 21.49 -9.20 -0.78
CA ILE A 282 21.34 -7.88 -0.16
C ILE A 282 22.54 -7.61 0.76
N ALA A 283 23.47 -6.79 0.30
CA ALA A 283 24.72 -6.52 1.01
C ALA A 283 24.49 -5.93 2.43
N GLY A 284 25.02 -6.64 3.44
CA GLY A 284 24.96 -6.22 4.84
C GLY A 284 23.56 -6.32 5.46
N VAL A 285 22.75 -7.27 4.98
CA VAL A 285 21.53 -7.75 5.62
C VAL A 285 21.79 -9.17 6.11
N SER A 286 21.53 -9.42 7.39
CA SER A 286 21.68 -10.71 8.06
C SER A 286 20.40 -11.14 8.78
N VAL A 287 19.30 -10.41 8.62
CA VAL A 287 17.98 -10.83 9.12
C VAL A 287 17.28 -11.74 8.10
N HIS A 288 16.34 -12.55 8.57
CA HIS A 288 15.48 -13.37 7.71
C HIS A 288 14.57 -12.49 6.85
N VAL A 289 14.84 -12.39 5.55
CA VAL A 289 14.03 -11.61 4.60
C VAL A 289 12.95 -12.46 3.91
N GLY A 290 12.94 -13.77 4.12
CA GLY A 290 11.89 -14.65 3.59
C GLY A 290 10.47 -14.26 4.06
N GLY A 291 10.34 -13.84 5.33
CA GLY A 291 9.08 -13.31 5.87
C GLY A 291 8.63 -12.03 5.16
N PHE A 292 9.57 -11.11 4.92
CA PHE A 292 9.31 -9.89 4.14
C PHE A 292 8.84 -10.20 2.72
N ALA A 293 9.53 -11.09 2.00
CA ALA A 293 9.14 -11.50 0.65
C ALA A 293 7.74 -12.14 0.60
N ASN A 294 7.39 -12.96 1.60
CA ASN A 294 6.06 -13.54 1.73
C ASN A 294 4.98 -12.45 1.90
N LEU A 295 5.21 -11.48 2.80
CA LEU A 295 4.30 -10.37 3.04
C LEU A 295 4.15 -9.47 1.81
N VAL A 296 5.22 -9.20 1.07
CA VAL A 296 5.15 -8.48 -0.21
C VAL A 296 4.23 -9.22 -1.19
N GLY A 297 4.41 -10.53 -1.34
CA GLY A 297 3.54 -11.35 -2.20
C GLY A 297 2.08 -11.31 -1.78
N LYS A 298 1.79 -11.43 -0.47
CA LYS A 298 0.43 -11.31 0.09
C LYS A 298 -0.18 -9.93 -0.18
N ALA A 299 0.58 -8.87 0.07
CA ALA A 299 0.12 -7.50 -0.13
C ALA A 299 -0.25 -7.27 -1.61
N LEU A 300 0.64 -7.63 -2.53
CA LEU A 300 0.41 -7.50 -3.98
C LEU A 300 -0.78 -8.32 -4.46
N ALA A 301 -0.97 -9.54 -3.93
CA ALA A 301 -2.12 -10.40 -4.26
C ALA A 301 -3.45 -9.83 -3.73
N ALA A 302 -3.44 -9.15 -2.59
CA ALA A 302 -4.63 -8.52 -2.02
C ALA A 302 -5.11 -7.29 -2.81
N GLY A 303 -4.22 -6.65 -3.57
CA GLY A 303 -4.52 -5.43 -4.33
C GLY A 303 -4.45 -4.15 -3.48
N PRO A 304 -4.68 -2.98 -4.09
CA PRO A 304 -4.57 -1.72 -3.39
C PRO A 304 -5.74 -1.50 -2.41
N VAL A 305 -5.43 -0.92 -1.25
CA VAL A 305 -6.37 -0.55 -0.19
C VAL A 305 -6.58 0.96 -0.14
N ALA A 306 -7.84 1.38 0.04
CA ALA A 306 -8.18 2.78 0.20
C ALA A 306 -7.72 3.32 1.58
N ILE A 307 -7.33 4.59 1.61
CA ILE A 307 -7.00 5.31 2.84
C ILE A 307 -8.21 5.34 3.78
N GLY A 308 -7.98 5.08 5.06
CA GLY A 308 -9.01 5.09 6.10
C GLY A 308 -9.12 6.42 6.85
N SER A 309 -10.06 6.49 7.79
CA SER A 309 -10.43 7.72 8.50
C SER A 309 -9.54 8.03 9.71
N TYR A 310 -8.91 7.02 10.31
CA TYR A 310 -8.16 7.18 11.57
C TYR A 310 -6.79 7.86 11.34
N ALA A 311 -6.20 8.40 12.41
CA ALA A 311 -4.82 8.88 12.35
C ALA A 311 -3.86 7.70 12.57
N ASP A 312 -2.74 7.69 11.88
CA ASP A 312 -1.79 6.56 11.96
C ASP A 312 -1.09 6.53 13.32
N GLY A 313 -0.84 5.32 13.81
CA GLY A 313 -0.11 5.06 15.05
C GLY A 313 -0.83 4.11 15.99
N THR A 314 -0.29 4.03 17.22
CA THR A 314 -0.79 3.15 18.27
C THR A 314 -1.85 3.86 19.10
N TYR A 315 -2.96 3.18 19.38
CA TYR A 315 -3.99 3.64 20.31
C TYR A 315 -4.07 2.67 21.48
N PHE A 316 -4.37 3.17 22.67
CA PHE A 316 -4.43 2.34 23.87
C PHE A 316 -5.51 2.80 24.84
N ALA A 317 -6.20 1.85 25.46
CA ALA A 317 -7.06 2.09 26.60
C ALA A 317 -7.00 0.91 27.58
N SER A 318 -7.20 1.21 28.86
CA SER A 318 -7.46 0.21 29.89
C SER A 318 -8.70 0.57 30.70
N GLU A 319 -9.27 -0.43 31.35
CA GLU A 319 -10.17 -0.20 32.48
C GLU A 319 -9.44 0.57 33.60
N ASP A 320 -10.19 1.31 34.40
CA ASP A 320 -9.62 2.17 35.45
C ASP A 320 -9.32 1.38 36.75
N ALA A 321 -9.97 0.23 36.95
CA ALA A 321 -9.81 -0.64 38.10
C ALA A 321 -9.92 -2.12 37.69
N PHE A 322 -9.44 -3.03 38.54
CA PHE A 322 -9.69 -4.46 38.36
C PHE A 322 -11.18 -4.76 38.49
N GLY A 323 -11.70 -5.58 37.57
CA GLY A 323 -13.05 -6.11 37.64
C GLY A 323 -13.21 -7.14 38.75
N SER A 324 -14.45 -7.60 38.97
CA SER A 324 -14.78 -8.61 39.99
C SER A 324 -14.09 -9.95 39.80
N THR A 325 -13.57 -10.23 38.60
CA THR A 325 -12.80 -11.43 38.26
C THR A 325 -11.31 -11.28 38.55
N GLY A 326 -10.86 -10.14 39.08
CA GLY A 326 -9.44 -9.84 39.33
C GLY A 326 -8.65 -9.45 38.08
N TRP A 327 -9.33 -9.24 36.95
CA TRP A 327 -8.71 -8.81 35.68
C TRP A 327 -9.07 -7.35 35.37
N LYS A 328 -8.10 -6.61 34.85
CA LYS A 328 -8.28 -5.26 34.31
C LYS A 328 -8.05 -5.30 32.81
N GLU A 329 -9.10 -5.12 32.02
CA GLU A 329 -9.03 -5.28 30.56
C GLU A 329 -8.29 -4.12 29.88
N THR A 330 -7.65 -4.44 28.76
CA THR A 330 -6.87 -3.51 27.94
C THR A 330 -7.15 -3.74 26.46
N VAL A 331 -7.20 -2.66 25.70
CA VAL A 331 -7.23 -2.70 24.23
C VAL A 331 -6.09 -1.85 23.70
N SER A 332 -5.33 -2.42 22.76
CA SER A 332 -4.38 -1.70 21.94
C SER A 332 -4.75 -1.86 20.46
N LEU A 333 -4.64 -0.79 19.67
CA LEU A 333 -4.87 -0.78 18.23
C LEU A 333 -3.62 -0.28 17.51
N PHE A 334 -3.32 -0.83 16.34
CA PHE A 334 -2.37 -0.24 15.40
C PHE A 334 -3.12 0.25 14.17
N VAL A 335 -2.93 1.52 13.82
CA VAL A 335 -3.49 2.15 12.63
C VAL A 335 -2.39 2.49 11.64
N SER A 336 -2.57 2.09 10.39
CA SER A 336 -1.69 2.41 9.26
C SER A 336 -2.54 2.73 8.02
N ASN A 337 -2.13 3.74 7.25
CA ASN A 337 -2.89 4.25 6.11
C ASN A 337 -4.35 4.61 6.49
N GLY A 338 -4.55 5.11 7.70
CA GLY A 338 -5.82 5.45 8.33
C GLY A 338 -6.74 4.27 8.65
N ARG A 339 -6.25 3.03 8.54
CA ARG A 339 -7.02 1.79 8.78
C ARG A 339 -6.54 1.10 10.05
N ILE A 340 -7.45 0.51 10.81
CA ILE A 340 -7.10 -0.40 11.91
C ILE A 340 -6.54 -1.68 11.28
N VAL A 341 -5.25 -1.91 11.45
CA VAL A 341 -4.54 -3.04 10.83
C VAL A 341 -4.11 -4.11 11.84
N ASN A 342 -4.12 -3.78 13.13
CA ASN A 342 -3.96 -4.77 14.20
C ASN A 342 -4.74 -4.36 15.45
N VAL A 343 -5.23 -5.34 16.19
CA VAL A 343 -5.97 -5.16 17.44
C VAL A 343 -5.43 -6.17 18.45
N ASN A 344 -5.23 -5.74 19.70
CA ASN A 344 -4.95 -6.63 20.82
C ASN A 344 -5.86 -6.27 22.01
N TRP A 345 -6.86 -7.11 22.26
CA TRP A 345 -7.66 -7.16 23.46
C TRP A 345 -7.08 -8.19 24.42
N SER A 346 -6.74 -7.74 25.62
CA SER A 346 -6.24 -8.58 26.70
C SER A 346 -6.68 -7.99 28.04
N GLY A 347 -6.02 -8.37 29.11
CA GLY A 347 -6.10 -7.74 30.41
C GLY A 347 -4.92 -8.12 31.27
N VAL A 348 -4.79 -7.46 32.41
CA VAL A 348 -3.76 -7.77 33.42
C VAL A 348 -4.43 -8.15 34.73
N ASN A 349 -3.95 -9.19 35.41
CA ASN A 349 -4.41 -9.54 36.76
C ASN A 349 -3.56 -8.88 37.86
N GLU A 350 -3.90 -9.09 39.12
CA GLU A 350 -3.17 -8.52 40.26
C GLU A 350 -1.71 -9.01 40.38
N ASN A 351 -1.39 -10.17 39.80
CA ASN A 351 -0.03 -10.71 39.75
C ASN A 351 0.80 -10.16 38.58
N GLY A 352 0.17 -9.42 37.66
CA GLY A 352 0.80 -8.90 36.45
C GLY A 352 0.76 -9.85 35.26
N ASP A 353 0.02 -10.95 35.33
CA ASP A 353 -0.12 -11.89 34.20
C ASP A 353 -1.00 -11.29 33.10
N ASP A 354 -0.67 -11.59 31.84
CA ASP A 354 -1.48 -11.21 30.67
C ASP A 354 -2.62 -12.21 30.45
N LYS A 355 -3.85 -11.71 30.30
CA LYS A 355 -5.08 -12.53 30.20
C LYS A 355 -5.09 -13.40 28.97
N LYS A 356 -4.63 -12.89 27.83
CA LYS A 356 -4.61 -13.65 26.58
C LYS A 356 -3.61 -14.80 26.68
N ALA A 357 -2.41 -14.55 27.21
CA ALA A 357 -1.40 -15.59 27.46
C ALA A 357 -1.90 -16.62 28.49
N TYR A 358 -2.44 -16.17 29.62
CA TYR A 358 -3.00 -17.00 30.69
C TYR A 358 -4.23 -17.83 30.26
N SER A 359 -4.91 -17.40 29.20
CA SER A 359 -5.98 -18.19 28.58
C SER A 359 -5.42 -19.17 27.55
N ALA A 360 -4.39 -18.79 26.79
CA ALA A 360 -3.76 -19.65 25.78
C ALA A 360 -3.01 -20.83 26.40
N ASP A 361 -2.48 -20.68 27.61
CA ASP A 361 -1.83 -21.78 28.36
C ASP A 361 -2.84 -22.72 29.08
N GLY A 362 -4.14 -22.39 29.04
CA GLY A 362 -5.21 -23.16 29.66
C GLY A 362 -5.49 -22.82 31.14
N SER A 363 -4.76 -21.88 31.73
CA SER A 363 -4.88 -21.54 33.16
C SER A 363 -6.14 -20.75 33.50
N TYR A 364 -6.75 -20.09 32.52
CA TYR A 364 -8.02 -19.37 32.70
C TYR A 364 -9.23 -20.31 32.86
N GLY A 365 -9.21 -21.48 32.20
CA GLY A 365 -10.16 -22.57 32.42
C GLY A 365 -11.60 -22.35 31.95
N MET A 366 -11.85 -21.57 30.89
CA MET A 366 -13.24 -21.32 30.42
C MET A 366 -13.91 -22.58 29.88
N VAL A 367 -13.19 -23.43 29.15
CA VAL A 367 -13.74 -24.68 28.62
C VAL A 367 -13.72 -25.76 29.69
N ALA A 368 -12.55 -25.98 30.30
CA ALA A 368 -12.33 -27.07 31.25
C ALA A 368 -13.17 -26.94 32.54
N ILE A 369 -13.40 -25.71 33.01
CA ILE A 369 -14.14 -25.44 34.27
C ILE A 369 -15.50 -24.83 33.95
N GLY A 370 -15.52 -23.79 33.10
CA GLY A 370 -16.72 -23.01 32.79
C GLY A 370 -17.68 -23.62 31.78
N LYS A 371 -17.30 -24.73 31.11
CA LYS A 371 -18.08 -25.39 30.03
C LYS A 371 -18.42 -24.46 28.86
N ALA A 372 -17.62 -23.42 28.63
CA ALA A 372 -17.74 -22.58 27.44
C ALA A 372 -17.40 -23.37 26.17
N SER A 373 -17.88 -22.91 25.02
CA SER A 373 -17.61 -23.53 23.72
C SER A 373 -16.16 -23.34 23.24
N ALA A 374 -15.45 -22.34 23.74
CA ALA A 374 -14.06 -22.05 23.40
C ALA A 374 -13.36 -21.28 24.54
N GLU A 375 -12.03 -21.34 24.59
CA GLU A 375 -11.24 -20.55 25.53
C GLU A 375 -11.34 -19.05 25.23
N TRP A 376 -11.11 -18.22 26.25
CA TRP A 376 -11.27 -16.76 26.14
C TRP A 376 -10.46 -16.16 24.99
N HIS A 377 -9.20 -16.58 24.84
CA HIS A 377 -8.30 -16.07 23.80
C HIS A 377 -8.79 -16.35 22.37
N VAL A 378 -9.46 -17.48 22.15
CA VAL A 378 -10.06 -17.84 20.84
C VAL A 378 -11.24 -16.93 20.55
N GLN A 379 -12.09 -16.70 21.55
CA GLN A 379 -13.25 -15.81 21.42
C GLN A 379 -12.81 -14.35 21.24
N ALA A 380 -11.81 -13.89 21.99
CA ALA A 380 -11.24 -12.55 21.85
C ALA A 380 -10.68 -12.31 20.45
N ALA A 381 -9.95 -13.28 19.87
CA ALA A 381 -9.46 -13.19 18.50
C ALA A 381 -10.59 -13.06 17.46
N ALA A 382 -11.72 -13.74 17.66
CA ALA A 382 -12.90 -13.58 16.80
C ALA A 382 -13.46 -12.14 16.86
N VAL A 383 -13.49 -11.54 18.06
CA VAL A 383 -13.94 -10.16 18.27
C VAL A 383 -12.98 -9.14 17.65
N GLU A 384 -11.67 -9.36 17.78
CA GLU A 384 -10.64 -8.54 17.14
C GLU A 384 -10.75 -8.57 15.62
N ASN A 385 -10.90 -9.76 15.03
CA ASN A 385 -11.09 -9.94 13.59
C ASN A 385 -12.37 -9.28 13.09
N TYR A 386 -13.44 -9.30 13.91
CA TYR A 386 -14.66 -8.57 13.58
C TYR A 386 -14.38 -7.07 13.43
N LEU A 387 -13.73 -6.43 14.41
CA LEU A 387 -13.36 -5.02 14.32
C LEU A 387 -12.42 -4.72 13.14
N LEU A 388 -11.44 -5.60 12.88
CA LEU A 388 -10.54 -5.47 11.71
C LEU A 388 -11.33 -5.51 10.40
N SER A 389 -12.38 -6.32 10.31
CA SER A 389 -13.22 -6.39 9.11
C SER A 389 -14.18 -5.21 8.97
N THR A 390 -14.76 -4.72 10.07
CA THR A 390 -15.76 -3.65 10.05
C THR A 390 -15.15 -2.27 9.99
N GLN A 391 -13.95 -2.09 10.54
CA GLN A 391 -13.24 -0.80 10.69
C GLN A 391 -14.05 0.25 11.49
N ASP A 392 -15.11 -0.16 12.18
CA ASP A 392 -16.05 0.74 12.85
C ASP A 392 -16.50 0.10 14.18
N PRO A 393 -16.10 0.66 15.34
CA PRO A 393 -16.51 0.14 16.64
C PRO A 393 -17.99 0.37 16.97
N ALA A 394 -18.70 1.22 16.22
CA ALA A 394 -20.14 1.40 16.37
C ALA A 394 -20.95 0.36 15.59
N LYS A 395 -20.32 -0.38 14.68
CA LYS A 395 -20.96 -1.44 13.89
C LYS A 395 -21.02 -2.74 14.71
N ILE A 396 -21.76 -2.72 15.80
CA ILE A 396 -22.01 -3.88 16.67
C ILE A 396 -23.38 -3.75 17.34
N SER A 397 -24.09 -4.85 17.50
CA SER A 397 -25.36 -4.93 18.22
C SER A 397 -25.24 -5.86 19.43
N TYR A 398 -25.97 -5.54 20.50
CA TYR A 398 -26.03 -6.33 21.73
C TYR A 398 -27.42 -6.93 21.91
N LYS A 399 -27.47 -8.21 22.26
CA LYS A 399 -28.73 -8.95 22.46
C LYS A 399 -29.25 -8.89 23.89
N ASP A 400 -28.42 -8.43 24.82
CA ASP A 400 -28.76 -8.26 26.23
C ASP A 400 -27.97 -7.10 26.86
N SER A 401 -28.34 -6.75 28.10
CA SER A 401 -27.67 -5.70 28.88
C SER A 401 -26.29 -6.09 29.38
N GLU A 402 -25.95 -7.37 29.32
CA GLU A 402 -24.64 -7.87 29.73
C GLU A 402 -23.59 -7.71 28.62
N GLY A 403 -24.03 -7.38 27.40
CA GLY A 403 -23.14 -7.05 26.29
C GLY A 403 -22.74 -8.25 25.43
N HIS A 404 -23.56 -9.30 25.39
CA HIS A 404 -23.40 -10.37 24.41
C HIS A 404 -23.91 -9.93 23.02
N THR A 405 -23.41 -10.57 21.98
CA THR A 405 -23.77 -10.29 20.58
C THR A 405 -24.01 -11.57 19.80
N ASP A 406 -24.81 -11.49 18.73
CA ASP A 406 -24.92 -12.54 17.70
C ASP A 406 -24.20 -12.14 16.40
N ASP A 407 -23.64 -10.92 16.31
CA ASP A 407 -22.92 -10.45 15.13
C ASP A 407 -21.57 -11.16 14.92
N ILE A 408 -21.05 -11.81 15.97
CA ILE A 408 -19.74 -12.44 16.01
C ILE A 408 -19.93 -13.93 16.30
N GLY A 409 -19.84 -14.75 15.25
CA GLY A 409 -19.99 -16.21 15.37
C GLY A 409 -18.99 -16.80 16.36
N GLY A 410 -19.49 -17.56 17.35
CA GLY A 410 -18.67 -18.25 18.34
C GLY A 410 -18.23 -17.39 19.55
N ALA A 411 -18.56 -16.09 19.57
CA ALA A 411 -18.34 -15.25 20.74
C ALA A 411 -19.50 -15.39 21.73
N SER A 412 -19.21 -15.98 22.88
CA SER A 412 -20.12 -16.12 24.04
C SER A 412 -19.72 -15.25 25.23
N ILE A 413 -18.57 -14.58 25.15
CA ILE A 413 -18.09 -13.63 26.16
C ILE A 413 -18.81 -12.28 26.04
N HIS A 414 -18.81 -11.50 27.12
CA HIS A 414 -19.23 -10.09 27.11
C HIS A 414 -18.26 -9.29 26.23
N VAL A 415 -18.74 -8.75 25.10
CA VAL A 415 -17.89 -7.99 24.15
C VAL A 415 -18.07 -6.48 24.28
N SER A 416 -19.04 -6.02 25.07
CA SER A 416 -19.29 -4.59 25.30
C SER A 416 -18.10 -3.86 25.94
N SER A 417 -17.36 -4.51 26.84
CA SER A 417 -16.13 -3.96 27.44
C SER A 417 -15.08 -3.66 26.37
N PHE A 418 -14.86 -4.59 25.45
CA PHE A 418 -13.94 -4.43 24.32
C PHE A 418 -14.28 -3.19 23.48
N PHE A 419 -15.52 -3.07 22.98
CA PHE A 419 -15.89 -1.92 22.14
C PHE A 419 -15.91 -0.60 22.91
N THR A 420 -16.21 -0.64 24.21
CA THR A 420 -16.07 0.54 25.09
C THR A 420 -14.62 1.00 25.17
N LEU A 421 -13.68 0.07 25.36
CA LEU A 421 -12.24 0.36 25.38
C LEU A 421 -11.71 0.81 24.02
N VAL A 422 -12.18 0.24 22.91
CA VAL A 422 -11.84 0.69 21.55
C VAL A 422 -12.26 2.15 21.36
N ASN A 423 -13.49 2.50 21.73
CA ASN A 423 -13.97 3.88 21.65
C ASN A 423 -13.17 4.81 22.57
N LYS A 424 -12.85 4.38 23.80
CA LYS A 424 -11.98 5.13 24.73
C LYS A 424 -10.59 5.38 24.12
N ALA A 425 -9.99 4.36 23.50
CA ALA A 425 -8.67 4.45 22.87
C ALA A 425 -8.69 5.42 21.68
N LEU A 426 -9.65 5.27 20.76
CA LEU A 426 -9.77 6.14 19.59
C LEU A 426 -10.05 7.60 19.97
N ALA A 427 -10.86 7.84 21.01
CA ALA A 427 -11.13 9.17 21.54
C ALA A 427 -9.91 9.82 22.21
N ALA A 428 -9.05 9.02 22.87
CA ALA A 428 -7.80 9.50 23.45
C ALA A 428 -6.76 9.92 22.38
N GLY A 429 -6.89 9.39 21.16
CA GLY A 429 -5.98 9.67 20.05
C GLY A 429 -4.73 8.79 20.08
N VAL A 430 -3.82 9.07 19.15
CA VAL A 430 -2.56 8.33 19.01
C VAL A 430 -1.70 8.55 20.25
N VAL A 431 -1.19 7.44 20.83
CA VAL A 431 -0.24 7.46 21.93
C VAL A 431 1.03 8.17 21.47
N LYS A 432 1.33 9.32 22.09
CA LYS A 432 2.55 10.07 21.82
C LYS A 432 3.73 9.37 22.48
N LYS A 433 4.81 9.20 21.73
CA LYS A 433 6.09 8.68 22.23
C LYS A 433 6.83 9.71 23.05
#